data_AF-A0A0M4QMR6-F1
#
_entry.id   AF-A0A0M4QMR6-F1
#
_cell.length_a   1.000
_cell.length_b   1.000
_cell.length_c   1.000
_cell.angle_alpha   90.00
_cell.angle_beta   90.00
_cell.angle_gamma   90.00
#
_symmetry.space_group_name_H-M   'P 1'
#
loop_
_entity.id
_entity.type
_entity.pdbx_description
1 polymer ?
#
loop_
_entity_poly.entity_id
_entity_poly.type
_entity_poly.pdbx_seq_one_letter_code
_entity_poly.pdbx_strand_id
1 'polypeptide(L)'
;MSEQPSPGEPADRSGDTAATSPVDPAPGAPSDGTGSASTASAGTGPVGAGETTSTGSASPGTDGPAWRTRATPELEPCQFPGCANTMEYAGSGRRPKYCYQVVGGVMHDRVNAKRIADGGVPARRRGEPDVALARPIARAEQTVAEQVTALISRLEVSGQELRSALGTLADPDAVAAEIAAVRRAARAEVDQAQAATDEARAQARADRDAAEAARRSAAESDDDAAAALAERDAAELARAEAVAAREAAEAQLAATRAELEQQVADLTAERDAARAESERVTTELTVQLAGVRAELETAVAARDTAAAARDTAAAETERVTAQLAALTREHTRTETQLAEVQTRVEQLATERDTTAADLAATRRDRDRAETDRARLADELHETREQAAEHRAGRAAAESSLAALREQLVHDVDRERAYGEQRLADAENRHAAQLADLRTELARARRRSAGRAAQQDLDPTDSPGDADVDVVDNVDLAVDGSGEAAAAGPSRPAGARRARPRAAQRRPGPTAKPAPGDSSDASGDLP
;
A
#
# COMPACT_ATOMS: atom_id res chain seq x y z
N MET A 1 13.84 27.70 -40.96
CA MET A 1 14.36 26.98 -42.13
C MET A 1 15.85 26.84 -41.97
N SER A 2 16.31 25.61 -41.76
CA SER A 2 17.73 25.23 -41.69
C SER A 2 17.79 23.79 -42.18
N GLU A 3 18.66 23.50 -43.13
CA GLU A 3 18.67 22.23 -43.85
C GLU A 3 19.55 21.19 -43.13
N GLN A 4 19.10 19.94 -43.10
CA GLN A 4 19.95 18.78 -42.81
C GLN A 4 19.69 17.70 -43.88
N PRO A 5 20.74 17.13 -44.50
CA PRO A 5 20.60 16.09 -45.52
C PRO A 5 20.41 14.68 -44.92
N SER A 6 19.89 13.79 -45.77
CA SER A 6 19.56 12.38 -45.49
C SER A 6 20.79 11.44 -45.34
N PRO A 7 20.59 10.18 -44.87
CA PRO A 7 21.66 9.36 -44.27
C PRO A 7 22.48 8.52 -45.26
N GLY A 8 23.53 7.87 -44.74
CA GLY A 8 24.38 6.90 -45.45
C GLY A 8 24.92 5.78 -44.57
N GLU A 9 24.18 4.66 -44.52
CA GLU A 9 24.73 3.30 -44.38
C GLU A 9 25.07 2.72 -45.78
N PRO A 10 25.65 1.52 -45.95
CA PRO A 10 26.15 0.54 -44.96
C PRO A 10 27.63 0.11 -45.22
N ALA A 11 28.17 -0.80 -44.40
CA ALA A 11 28.91 -2.00 -44.87
C ALA A 11 29.36 -2.95 -43.73
N ASP A 12 29.38 -4.24 -44.06
CA ASP A 12 30.26 -5.33 -43.57
C ASP A 12 30.46 -5.58 -42.06
N ARG A 13 29.75 -6.60 -41.57
CA ARG A 13 30.26 -7.48 -40.51
C ARG A 13 29.80 -8.94 -40.68
N SER A 14 30.45 -9.65 -41.59
CA SER A 14 30.37 -11.12 -41.70
C SER A 14 31.21 -11.78 -40.60
N GLY A 15 30.66 -12.79 -39.91
CA GLY A 15 31.32 -13.38 -38.74
C GLY A 15 30.57 -14.56 -38.11
N ASP A 16 30.20 -15.56 -38.92
CA ASP A 16 29.73 -16.85 -38.40
C ASP A 16 30.79 -17.52 -37.51
N THR A 17 30.40 -18.04 -36.34
CA THR A 17 30.59 -19.47 -36.02
C THR A 17 29.93 -19.90 -34.69
N ALA A 18 29.40 -21.12 -34.72
CA ALA A 18 29.26 -22.08 -33.60
C ALA A 18 28.72 -21.59 -32.24
N ALA A 19 27.45 -21.93 -31.95
CA ALA A 19 26.94 -21.98 -30.57
C ALA A 19 27.26 -23.34 -29.91
N THR A 20 27.79 -23.34 -28.67
CA THR A 20 27.66 -24.45 -27.71
C THR A 20 28.03 -24.02 -26.29
N SER A 21 27.46 -24.72 -25.30
CA SER A 21 27.84 -24.72 -23.86
C SER A 21 27.40 -23.54 -22.99
N PRO A 22 26.70 -23.87 -21.89
CA PRO A 22 27.07 -23.47 -20.53
C PRO A 22 27.64 -24.69 -19.77
N VAL A 23 28.71 -24.49 -18.99
CA VAL A 23 29.30 -25.49 -18.07
C VAL A 23 29.75 -24.77 -16.80
N ASP A 24 29.47 -25.36 -15.64
CA ASP A 24 29.75 -24.78 -14.32
C ASP A 24 31.25 -24.65 -13.98
N PRO A 25 31.64 -23.68 -13.14
CA PRO A 25 32.98 -23.62 -12.55
C PRO A 25 33.16 -24.73 -11.49
N ALA A 26 34.26 -25.47 -11.59
CA ALA A 26 34.55 -26.62 -10.72
C ALA A 26 35.23 -26.25 -9.38
N PRO A 27 35.06 -27.06 -8.32
CA PRO A 27 35.87 -26.96 -7.10
C PRO A 27 37.26 -27.58 -7.29
N GLY A 28 38.31 -26.89 -6.86
CA GLY A 28 39.68 -27.40 -6.90
C GLY A 28 40.03 -28.32 -5.73
N ALA A 29 40.70 -29.44 -6.01
CA ALA A 29 41.28 -30.34 -5.01
C ALA A 29 42.82 -30.29 -5.07
N PRO A 30 43.55 -30.50 -3.96
CA PRO A 30 45.01 -30.42 -3.92
C PRO A 30 45.69 -31.70 -4.41
N SER A 31 46.94 -31.57 -4.87
CA SER A 31 47.81 -32.68 -5.24
C SER A 31 49.26 -32.44 -4.77
N ASP A 32 49.61 -32.96 -3.59
CA ASP A 32 51.01 -33.05 -3.16
C ASP A 32 51.78 -34.10 -3.97
N GLY A 33 53.01 -33.79 -4.38
CA GLY A 33 53.76 -34.66 -5.29
C GLY A 33 55.27 -34.44 -5.32
N THR A 34 56.00 -35.24 -4.54
CA THR A 34 57.41 -35.65 -4.74
C THR A 34 58.47 -34.58 -5.03
N GLY A 35 59.28 -34.26 -4.01
CA GLY A 35 60.66 -33.78 -4.22
C GLY A 35 61.65 -34.94 -4.37
N SER A 36 62.71 -34.76 -5.16
CA SER A 36 63.84 -35.70 -5.28
C SER A 36 65.18 -34.95 -5.38
N ALA A 37 66.29 -35.64 -5.11
CA ALA A 37 67.54 -35.04 -4.63
C ALA A 37 68.61 -34.78 -5.72
N SER A 38 69.71 -34.11 -5.29
CA SER A 38 71.07 -33.97 -5.89
C SER A 38 71.44 -32.54 -6.31
N THR A 39 72.66 -32.00 -6.09
CA THR A 39 73.83 -32.51 -5.32
C THR A 39 74.78 -31.37 -4.89
N ALA A 40 75.47 -31.63 -3.77
CA ALA A 40 76.72 -31.04 -3.24
C ALA A 40 77.48 -29.88 -3.94
N SER A 41 77.93 -28.92 -3.11
CA SER A 41 79.33 -28.49 -3.06
C SER A 41 79.68 -28.02 -1.63
N ALA A 42 80.96 -27.75 -1.32
CA ALA A 42 81.46 -27.54 0.05
C ALA A 42 82.34 -26.29 0.21
N GLY A 43 82.39 -25.71 1.42
CA GLY A 43 83.41 -24.71 1.80
C GLY A 43 83.10 -23.79 2.98
N THR A 44 83.67 -24.11 4.16
CA THR A 44 84.10 -23.20 5.27
C THR A 44 83.13 -22.18 5.92
N GLY A 45 83.27 -22.00 7.24
CA GLY A 45 82.55 -20.97 8.04
C GLY A 45 83.22 -19.58 8.00
N PRO A 46 82.86 -18.65 8.93
CA PRO A 46 83.25 -18.81 10.34
C PRO A 46 82.25 -18.23 11.38
N VAL A 47 82.75 -17.87 12.58
CA VAL A 47 82.11 -17.11 13.68
C VAL A 47 81.50 -15.76 13.25
N GLY A 48 80.59 -15.12 14.00
CA GLY A 48 79.92 -15.48 15.26
C GLY A 48 79.56 -14.25 16.13
N ALA A 49 78.80 -14.47 17.22
CA ALA A 49 78.32 -13.48 18.21
C ALA A 49 77.28 -12.44 17.72
N GLY A 50 76.61 -11.76 18.67
CA GLY A 50 75.83 -10.54 18.38
C GLY A 50 74.31 -10.54 18.69
N GLU A 51 73.82 -11.29 19.69
CA GLU A 51 72.41 -11.19 20.10
C GLU A 51 72.09 -9.80 20.67
N THR A 52 71.19 -9.07 20.02
CA THR A 52 70.83 -7.68 20.35
C THR A 52 69.54 -7.60 21.15
N THR A 53 69.64 -7.23 22.42
CA THR A 53 68.47 -6.85 23.24
C THR A 53 68.67 -5.44 23.81
N SER A 54 68.21 -4.45 23.06
CA SER A 54 68.19 -3.05 23.51
C SER A 54 66.84 -2.40 23.18
N THR A 55 65.86 -2.66 24.05
CA THR A 55 64.68 -1.83 24.26
C THR A 55 64.66 -1.43 25.74
N GLY A 56 64.32 -0.20 26.13
CA GLY A 56 64.01 1.00 25.35
C GLY A 56 63.51 2.09 26.31
N SER A 57 63.26 3.31 25.79
CA SER A 57 62.56 4.42 26.45
C SER A 57 63.08 4.89 27.83
N ALA A 58 63.83 6.00 27.94
CA ALA A 58 63.42 7.40 27.75
C ALA A 58 62.63 8.03 28.92
N SER A 59 63.22 9.07 29.52
CA SER A 59 62.54 10.30 29.97
C SER A 59 63.59 11.39 30.26
N PRO A 60 63.35 12.67 29.91
CA PRO A 60 64.30 13.75 30.15
C PRO A 60 64.15 14.33 31.57
N GLY A 61 65.22 14.28 32.36
CA GLY A 61 65.32 14.93 33.67
C GLY A 61 66.46 15.93 33.70
N THR A 62 66.18 17.18 34.05
CA THR A 62 67.16 18.27 34.07
C THR A 62 68.10 18.13 35.26
N ASP A 63 69.39 17.81 35.02
CA ASP A 63 70.44 18.02 36.02
C ASP A 63 71.84 18.17 35.41
N GLY A 64 72.79 18.67 36.20
CA GLY A 64 74.07 19.22 35.71
C GLY A 64 75.16 18.23 35.23
N PRO A 65 76.24 18.73 34.59
CA PRO A 65 77.28 17.92 33.97
C PRO A 65 78.19 17.21 35.00
N ALA A 66 77.82 15.99 35.38
CA ALA A 66 78.42 15.20 36.47
C ALA A 66 79.78 14.51 36.17
N TRP A 67 80.62 15.04 35.28
CA TRP A 67 81.89 14.39 34.86
C TRP A 67 83.06 14.52 35.86
N ARG A 68 82.80 14.37 37.17
CA ARG A 68 83.86 14.42 38.22
C ARG A 68 83.78 13.30 39.26
N THR A 69 83.59 12.07 38.82
CA THR A 69 84.08 10.89 39.56
C THR A 69 85.62 10.99 39.67
N ARG A 70 86.11 11.54 40.78
CA ARG A 70 87.54 11.52 41.12
C ARG A 70 87.95 10.07 41.34
N ALA A 71 88.58 9.45 40.34
CA ALA A 71 89.40 8.27 40.58
C ALA A 71 90.46 8.64 41.62
N THR A 72 90.46 7.96 42.77
CA THR A 72 91.54 8.07 43.74
C THR A 72 92.83 7.59 43.10
N PRO A 73 93.94 8.36 43.09
CA PRO A 73 95.16 7.95 42.43
C PRO A 73 95.68 6.65 43.03
N GLU A 74 96.00 5.68 42.17
CA GLU A 74 96.48 4.38 42.60
C GLU A 74 97.97 4.53 42.98
N LEU A 75 98.29 4.36 44.26
CA LEU A 75 99.64 4.57 44.80
C LEU A 75 100.50 3.32 44.61
N GLU A 76 101.27 3.27 43.52
CA GLU A 76 102.16 2.15 43.25
C GLU A 76 103.52 2.31 43.96
N PRO A 77 103.99 1.31 44.74
CA PRO A 77 105.32 1.35 45.35
C PRO A 77 106.41 1.19 44.28
N CYS A 78 107.47 2.01 44.38
CA CYS A 78 108.61 1.95 43.46
C CYS A 78 109.34 0.60 43.54
N GLN A 79 109.49 -0.09 42.40
CA GLN A 79 110.13 -1.42 42.30
C GLN A 79 111.67 -1.37 42.35
N PHE A 80 112.25 -0.31 42.93
CA PHE A 80 113.70 -0.17 43.13
C PHE A 80 114.08 -0.76 44.49
N PRO A 81 115.10 -1.64 44.60
CA PRO A 81 115.44 -2.31 45.86
C PRO A 81 115.67 -1.32 47.02
N GLY A 82 114.90 -1.46 48.09
CA GLY A 82 114.97 -0.60 49.28
C GLY A 82 114.25 0.74 49.18
N CYS A 83 113.52 1.03 48.09
CA CYS A 83 112.72 2.24 47.98
C CYS A 83 111.38 2.11 48.72
N ALA A 84 111.03 3.10 49.55
CA ALA A 84 109.72 3.20 50.21
C ALA A 84 108.74 4.15 49.50
N ASN A 85 109.17 4.84 48.43
CA ASN A 85 108.38 5.90 47.80
C ASN A 85 107.32 5.31 46.86
N THR A 86 106.08 5.76 47.03
CA THR A 86 104.94 5.49 46.13
C THR A 86 104.85 6.54 45.02
N MET A 87 104.31 6.14 43.87
CA MET A 87 103.98 7.00 42.73
C MET A 87 102.46 7.06 42.58
N GLU A 88 101.91 8.26 42.40
CA GLU A 88 100.51 8.41 42.00
C GLU A 88 100.34 8.05 40.52
N TYR A 89 99.54 7.02 40.22
CA TYR A 89 99.18 6.67 38.86
C TYR A 89 97.72 6.99 38.55
N ALA A 90 97.51 7.81 37.50
CA ALA A 90 96.20 8.33 37.10
C ALA A 90 95.99 8.34 35.56
N GLY A 91 96.67 7.45 34.84
CA GLY A 91 96.66 7.41 33.36
C GLY A 91 96.25 6.05 32.78
N SER A 92 95.99 6.02 31.47
CA SER A 92 95.56 4.84 30.70
C SER A 92 96.69 4.11 29.96
N GLY A 93 97.96 4.38 30.30
CA GLY A 93 99.14 3.81 29.65
C GLY A 93 99.75 2.60 30.37
N ARG A 94 101.06 2.38 30.17
CA ARG A 94 101.83 1.43 31.00
C ARG A 94 102.22 2.08 32.33
N ARG A 95 101.80 1.45 33.44
CA ARG A 95 102.19 1.74 34.83
C ARG A 95 103.73 1.90 34.99
N PRO A 96 104.24 3.01 35.56
CA PRO A 96 105.67 3.28 35.70
C PRO A 96 106.26 2.49 36.88
N LYS A 97 107.32 1.70 36.64
CA LYS A 97 107.90 0.82 37.68
C LYS A 97 108.83 1.52 38.68
N TYR A 98 109.34 2.71 38.38
CA TYR A 98 110.36 3.39 39.18
C TYR A 98 110.05 4.89 39.30
N CYS A 99 110.34 5.47 40.46
CA CYS A 99 109.90 6.83 40.80
C CYS A 99 110.76 7.95 40.21
N TYR A 100 111.88 7.66 39.53
CA TYR A 100 112.85 8.59 38.93
C TYR A 100 113.49 9.62 39.88
N GLN A 101 113.03 9.71 41.13
CA GLN A 101 113.65 10.47 42.22
C GLN A 101 115.04 9.90 42.59
N VAL A 102 115.85 10.74 43.22
CA VAL A 102 117.17 10.35 43.74
C VAL A 102 117.04 10.03 45.23
N VAL A 103 117.16 8.76 45.60
CA VAL A 103 117.16 8.30 47.00
C VAL A 103 118.52 7.67 47.30
N GLY A 104 119.11 7.95 48.47
CA GLY A 104 120.45 7.46 48.82
C GLY A 104 121.58 7.94 47.87
N GLY A 105 121.34 8.97 47.06
CA GLY A 105 122.28 9.46 46.03
C GLY A 105 122.24 8.71 44.70
N VAL A 106 121.25 7.81 44.50
CA VAL A 106 121.06 7.03 43.26
C VAL A 106 119.72 7.40 42.62
N MET A 107 119.70 7.64 41.31
CA MET A 107 118.45 7.87 40.57
C MET A 107 117.71 6.55 40.36
N HIS A 108 116.45 6.49 40.79
CA HIS A 108 115.59 5.31 40.66
C HIS A 108 115.01 5.20 39.24
N ASP A 109 115.85 4.75 38.31
CA ASP A 109 115.47 4.42 36.94
C ASP A 109 115.72 2.93 36.62
N ARG A 110 115.29 2.49 35.43
CA ARG A 110 115.49 1.11 34.94
C ARG A 110 116.97 0.73 34.78
N VAL A 111 117.86 1.70 34.54
CA VAL A 111 119.27 1.47 34.23
C VAL A 111 120.06 1.19 35.50
N ASN A 112 119.89 1.99 36.55
CA ASN A 112 120.46 1.76 37.87
C ASN A 112 119.78 0.57 38.57
N ALA A 113 118.47 0.37 38.41
CA ALA A 113 117.79 -0.81 38.94
C ALA A 113 118.39 -2.10 38.35
N LYS A 114 118.59 -2.15 37.02
CA LYS A 114 119.28 -3.28 36.39
C LYS A 114 120.74 -3.36 36.85
N ARG A 115 121.48 -2.25 36.89
CA ARG A 115 122.90 -2.25 37.29
C ARG A 115 123.11 -2.81 38.70
N ILE A 116 122.21 -2.51 39.65
CA ILE A 116 122.22 -3.09 41.01
C ILE A 116 121.86 -4.58 40.99
N ALA A 117 120.86 -5.00 40.20
CA ALA A 117 120.52 -6.41 40.04
C ALA A 117 121.65 -7.24 39.39
N ASP A 118 122.39 -6.63 38.46
CA ASP A 118 123.60 -7.15 37.82
C ASP A 118 124.85 -7.04 38.77
N GLY A 119 124.68 -6.65 40.04
CA GLY A 119 125.74 -6.57 41.06
C GLY A 119 126.70 -5.36 40.95
N GLY A 120 126.46 -4.46 40.00
CA GLY A 120 127.31 -3.29 39.72
C GLY A 120 126.97 -2.05 40.56
N VAL A 121 128.00 -1.23 40.82
CA VAL A 121 127.84 0.04 41.54
C VAL A 121 126.97 1.02 40.73
N PRO A 122 125.87 1.56 41.29
CA PRO A 122 124.98 2.48 40.58
C PRO A 122 125.65 3.83 40.29
N ALA A 123 125.26 4.47 39.19
CA ALA A 123 125.86 5.73 38.77
C ALA A 123 125.33 6.91 39.60
N ARG A 124 126.11 7.35 40.59
CA ARG A 124 125.88 8.62 41.29
C ARG A 124 126.06 9.78 40.31
N ARG A 125 125.15 10.76 40.34
CA ARG A 125 125.15 11.89 39.39
C ARG A 125 126.31 12.85 39.70
N ARG A 126 127.42 12.70 38.98
CA ARG A 126 128.64 13.52 39.11
C ARG A 126 128.32 15.00 38.81
N GLY A 127 128.67 15.90 39.72
CA GLY A 127 128.21 17.29 39.67
C GLY A 127 129.09 18.28 40.43
N GLU A 128 130.42 18.15 40.30
CA GLU A 128 131.38 19.14 40.80
C GLU A 128 132.62 19.15 39.86
N PRO A 129 133.12 20.32 39.43
CA PRO A 129 134.22 20.41 38.46
C PRO A 129 135.57 20.60 39.17
N ASP A 130 136.48 19.65 38.99
CA ASP A 130 137.83 19.72 39.55
C ASP A 130 138.88 20.05 38.48
N VAL A 131 139.94 20.77 38.87
CA VAL A 131 140.84 21.49 37.96
C VAL A 131 142.31 21.13 38.23
N ALA A 132 143.14 21.27 37.20
CA ALA A 132 144.61 21.36 37.23
C ALA A 132 145.45 20.05 37.25
N LEU A 133 146.32 19.98 36.23
CA LEU A 133 147.77 19.70 36.32
C LEU A 133 148.27 18.47 37.11
N ALA A 134 148.97 17.56 36.41
CA ALA A 134 150.44 17.58 36.41
C ALA A 134 151.06 16.60 35.39
N ARG A 135 152.16 17.02 34.74
CA ARG A 135 153.21 16.12 34.21
C ARG A 135 154.42 16.23 35.15
N PRO A 136 155.12 15.14 35.47
CA PRO A 136 156.51 15.19 35.91
C PRO A 136 157.45 15.00 34.71
N ILE A 137 158.44 15.88 34.55
CA ILE A 137 159.63 15.66 33.73
C ILE A 137 160.83 15.65 34.68
N ALA A 138 161.64 14.60 34.64
CA ALA A 138 162.95 14.51 35.27
C ALA A 138 163.94 14.02 34.19
N ARG A 139 165.08 14.67 33.92
CA ARG A 139 166.26 14.81 34.80
C ARG A 139 166.69 13.43 35.33
N ALA A 140 167.71 12.75 34.80
CA ALA A 140 168.98 13.21 34.21
C ALA A 140 169.96 13.82 35.22
N GLU A 141 170.45 12.97 36.11
CA GLU A 141 171.82 13.04 36.63
C GLU A 141 172.59 11.87 36.00
N GLN A 142 173.38 12.16 34.96
CA GLN A 142 174.33 11.22 34.36
C GLN A 142 175.65 11.96 34.21
N THR A 143 176.75 11.30 34.59
CA THR A 143 178.05 11.94 34.68
C THR A 143 178.60 12.26 33.28
N VAL A 144 179.46 13.28 33.17
CA VAL A 144 180.05 13.68 31.87
C VAL A 144 180.87 12.55 31.25
N ALA A 145 181.45 11.66 32.06
CA ALA A 145 182.12 10.45 31.59
C ALA A 145 181.14 9.48 30.91
N GLU A 146 180.03 9.15 31.56
CA GLU A 146 178.97 8.30 30.98
C GLU A 146 178.32 8.95 29.77
N GLN A 147 178.14 10.27 29.75
CA GLN A 147 177.62 10.97 28.58
C GLN A 147 178.57 10.86 27.39
N VAL A 148 179.88 10.91 27.57
CA VAL A 148 180.84 10.68 26.47
C VAL A 148 180.79 9.23 25.99
N THR A 149 180.77 8.24 26.89
CA THR A 149 180.66 6.83 26.48
C THR A 149 179.32 6.53 25.79
N ALA A 150 178.20 7.04 26.32
CA ALA A 150 176.88 6.87 25.73
C ALA A 150 176.71 7.67 24.43
N LEU A 151 177.38 8.81 24.27
CA LEU A 151 177.44 9.53 22.99
C LEU A 151 178.29 8.77 21.97
N ILE A 152 179.42 8.17 22.38
CA ILE A 152 180.22 7.29 21.50
C ILE A 152 179.39 6.08 21.09
N SER A 153 178.80 5.33 22.02
CA SER A 153 177.97 4.17 21.67
C SER A 153 176.71 4.56 20.89
N ARG A 154 176.12 5.76 21.11
CA ARG A 154 175.03 6.27 20.27
C ARG A 154 175.51 6.71 18.89
N LEU A 155 176.72 7.24 18.74
CA LEU A 155 177.35 7.58 17.44
C LEU A 155 177.88 6.35 16.70
N GLU A 156 178.21 5.28 17.43
CA GLU A 156 178.54 3.97 16.88
C GLU A 156 177.28 3.25 16.41
N VAL A 157 176.20 3.26 17.20
CA VAL A 157 174.88 2.74 16.80
C VAL A 157 174.29 3.57 15.67
N SER A 158 174.16 4.89 15.82
CA SER A 158 173.68 5.76 14.73
C SER A 158 174.63 5.79 13.54
N GLY A 159 175.92 5.47 13.74
CA GLY A 159 176.91 5.29 12.70
C GLY A 159 176.80 3.92 12.00
N GLN A 160 176.36 2.88 12.71
CA GLN A 160 175.97 1.58 12.17
C GLN A 160 174.68 1.71 11.38
N GLU A 161 173.68 2.42 11.92
CA GLU A 161 172.41 2.75 11.28
C GLU A 161 172.63 3.63 10.05
N LEU A 162 173.47 4.68 10.14
CA LEU A 162 173.87 5.48 8.97
C LEU A 162 174.68 4.67 7.96
N ARG A 163 175.60 3.78 8.37
CA ARG A 163 176.31 2.90 7.41
C ARG A 163 175.40 1.82 6.82
N SER A 164 174.38 1.39 7.53
CA SER A 164 173.34 0.47 7.03
C SER A 164 172.42 1.17 6.05
N ALA A 165 171.93 2.37 6.40
CA ALA A 165 171.06 3.20 5.55
C ALA A 165 171.81 3.73 4.31
N LEU A 166 173.07 4.15 4.46
CA LEU A 166 173.93 4.47 3.32
C LEU A 166 174.31 3.23 2.51
N GLY A 167 174.40 2.06 3.13
CA GLY A 167 174.56 0.78 2.44
C GLY A 167 173.35 0.47 1.55
N THR A 168 172.14 0.57 2.10
CA THR A 168 170.88 0.38 1.35
C THR A 168 170.54 1.53 0.40
N LEU A 169 171.17 2.70 0.53
CA LEU A 169 171.08 3.82 -0.41
C LEU A 169 172.16 3.78 -1.52
N ALA A 170 173.29 3.12 -1.26
CA ALA A 170 174.35 2.89 -2.26
C ALA A 170 174.12 1.63 -3.09
N ASP A 171 173.29 0.69 -2.61
CA ASP A 171 172.70 -0.39 -3.39
C ASP A 171 171.44 0.12 -4.13
N PRO A 172 171.49 0.34 -5.46
CA PRO A 172 170.35 0.84 -6.21
C PRO A 172 169.20 -0.17 -6.28
N ASP A 173 169.46 -1.47 -6.14
CA ASP A 173 168.43 -2.51 -6.17
C ASP A 173 167.69 -2.58 -4.82
N ALA A 174 168.37 -2.31 -3.71
CA ALA A 174 167.72 -2.12 -2.40
C ALA A 174 166.78 -0.91 -2.39
N VAL A 175 167.23 0.26 -2.89
CA VAL A 175 166.37 1.45 -3.05
C VAL A 175 165.20 1.16 -4.01
N ALA A 176 165.45 0.46 -5.12
CA ALA A 176 164.40 0.07 -6.04
C ALA A 176 163.37 -0.88 -5.40
N ALA A 177 163.82 -1.81 -4.56
CA ALA A 177 162.96 -2.74 -3.82
C ALA A 177 162.12 -2.03 -2.74
N GLU A 178 162.68 -1.06 -2.01
CA GLU A 178 161.95 -0.23 -1.06
C GLU A 178 160.94 0.68 -1.76
N ILE A 179 161.34 1.38 -2.82
CA ILE A 179 160.43 2.19 -3.65
C ILE A 179 159.32 1.30 -4.25
N ALA A 180 159.62 0.07 -4.66
CA ALA A 180 158.60 -0.88 -5.10
C ALA A 180 157.69 -1.36 -3.97
N ALA A 181 158.20 -1.51 -2.74
CA ALA A 181 157.41 -1.85 -1.56
C ALA A 181 156.46 -0.70 -1.17
N VAL A 182 156.97 0.53 -1.06
CA VAL A 182 156.17 1.73 -0.80
C VAL A 182 155.14 1.97 -1.91
N ARG A 183 155.49 1.77 -3.19
CA ARG A 183 154.53 1.84 -4.31
C ARG A 183 153.49 0.72 -4.28
N ARG A 184 153.77 -0.46 -3.71
CA ARG A 184 152.77 -1.51 -3.48
C ARG A 184 151.87 -1.17 -2.29
N ALA A 185 152.44 -0.66 -1.19
CA ALA A 185 151.69 -0.25 0.00
C ALA A 185 150.74 0.92 -0.32
N ALA A 186 151.24 2.00 -0.93
CA ALA A 186 150.42 3.14 -1.33
C ALA A 186 149.35 2.79 -2.38
N ARG A 187 149.58 1.77 -3.22
CA ARG A 187 148.52 1.20 -4.09
C ARG A 187 147.49 0.46 -3.25
N ALA A 188 147.90 -0.45 -2.37
CA ALA A 188 146.96 -1.18 -1.51
C ALA A 188 146.13 -0.25 -0.60
N GLU A 189 146.71 0.85 -0.09
CA GLU A 189 145.99 1.90 0.64
C GLU A 189 144.97 2.63 -0.24
N VAL A 190 145.34 2.97 -1.48
CA VAL A 190 144.42 3.58 -2.46
C VAL A 190 143.32 2.60 -2.88
N ASP A 191 143.65 1.34 -3.13
CA ASP A 191 142.70 0.27 -3.48
C ASP A 191 141.73 0.00 -2.32
N GLN A 192 142.22 -0.01 -1.07
CA GLN A 192 141.40 -0.13 0.14
C GLN A 192 140.51 1.11 0.36
N ALA A 193 141.04 2.32 0.15
CA ALA A 193 140.27 3.56 0.25
C ALA A 193 139.20 3.66 -0.85
N GLN A 194 139.50 3.19 -2.07
CA GLN A 194 138.53 3.09 -3.16
C GLN A 194 137.44 2.05 -2.83
N ALA A 195 137.82 0.85 -2.38
CA ALA A 195 136.87 -0.19 -1.96
C ALA A 195 135.94 0.31 -0.84
N ALA A 196 136.48 0.93 0.22
CA ALA A 196 135.67 1.52 1.29
C ALA A 196 134.79 2.68 0.81
N THR A 197 135.25 3.47 -0.16
CA THR A 197 134.46 4.55 -0.77
C THR A 197 133.31 3.98 -1.61
N ASP A 198 133.54 2.91 -2.38
CA ASP A 198 132.52 2.29 -3.22
C ASP A 198 131.53 1.42 -2.42
N GLU A 199 131.97 0.81 -1.32
CA GLU A 199 131.12 0.21 -0.29
C GLU A 199 130.23 1.28 0.36
N ALA A 200 130.79 2.41 0.82
CA ALA A 200 130.00 3.51 1.36
C ALA A 200 129.01 4.10 0.32
N ARG A 201 129.39 4.18 -0.96
CA ARG A 201 128.49 4.57 -2.06
C ARG A 201 127.43 3.50 -2.35
N ALA A 202 127.71 2.22 -2.13
CA ALA A 202 126.75 1.14 -2.29
C ALA A 202 125.72 1.15 -1.15
N GLN A 203 126.18 1.25 0.11
CA GLN A 203 125.31 1.42 1.27
C GLN A 203 124.43 2.68 1.14
N ALA A 204 125.04 3.82 0.82
CA ALA A 204 124.30 5.07 0.59
C ALA A 204 123.43 5.07 -0.69
N ARG A 205 123.43 4.00 -1.51
CA ARG A 205 122.40 3.73 -2.52
C ARG A 205 121.28 2.88 -1.90
N ALA A 206 121.63 1.73 -1.31
CA ALA A 206 120.67 0.87 -0.62
C ALA A 206 119.82 1.61 0.43
N ASP A 207 120.41 2.52 1.21
CA ASP A 207 119.69 3.35 2.20
C ASP A 207 118.66 4.29 1.54
N ARG A 208 118.98 4.85 0.36
CA ARG A 208 118.07 5.70 -0.41
C ARG A 208 116.96 4.89 -1.05
N ASP A 209 117.30 3.75 -1.64
CA ASP A 209 116.36 2.84 -2.30
C ASP A 209 115.39 2.25 -1.26
N ALA A 210 115.87 1.90 -0.07
CA ALA A 210 115.06 1.47 1.07
C ALA A 210 114.18 2.60 1.62
N ALA A 211 114.71 3.82 1.77
CA ALA A 211 113.91 4.98 2.16
C ALA A 211 112.84 5.35 1.11
N GLU A 212 113.09 5.08 -0.17
CA GLU A 212 112.11 5.27 -1.24
C GLU A 212 111.04 4.19 -1.29
N ALA A 213 111.41 2.93 -1.06
CA ALA A 213 110.46 1.84 -0.85
C ALA A 213 109.57 2.12 0.38
N ALA A 214 110.14 2.62 1.48
CA ALA A 214 109.38 3.03 2.67
C ALA A 214 108.43 4.21 2.39
N ARG A 215 108.85 5.22 1.60
CA ARG A 215 107.96 6.31 1.17
C ARG A 215 106.81 5.82 0.28
N ARG A 216 107.07 4.89 -0.64
CA ARG A 216 106.02 4.30 -1.49
C ARG A 216 105.04 3.47 -0.68
N SER A 217 105.53 2.58 0.18
CA SER A 217 104.67 1.78 1.07
C SER A 217 103.86 2.64 2.05
N ALA A 218 104.38 3.79 2.50
CA ALA A 218 103.62 4.75 3.29
C ALA A 218 102.51 5.42 2.47
N ALA A 219 102.80 5.89 1.25
CA ALA A 219 101.80 6.48 0.36
C ALA A 219 100.71 5.46 -0.03
N GLU A 220 101.09 4.22 -0.34
CA GLU A 220 100.17 3.10 -0.58
C GLU A 220 99.27 2.84 0.65
N SER A 221 99.81 2.96 1.87
CA SER A 221 99.02 2.82 3.12
C SER A 221 98.09 4.02 3.38
N ASP A 222 98.50 5.24 3.01
CA ASP A 222 97.68 6.45 3.13
C ASP A 222 96.54 6.44 2.10
N ASP A 223 96.80 5.96 0.88
CA ASP A 223 95.79 5.75 -0.17
C ASP A 223 94.78 4.66 0.23
N ASP A 224 95.23 3.51 0.75
CA ASP A 224 94.37 2.45 1.31
C ASP A 224 93.50 2.99 2.47
N ALA A 225 94.07 3.82 3.36
CA ALA A 225 93.34 4.44 4.46
C ALA A 225 92.29 5.46 3.96
N ALA A 226 92.61 6.23 2.92
CA ALA A 226 91.67 7.15 2.28
C ALA A 226 90.52 6.39 1.58
N ALA A 227 90.82 5.26 0.91
CA ALA A 227 89.81 4.40 0.31
C ALA A 227 88.87 3.78 1.36
N ALA A 228 89.40 3.26 2.47
CA ALA A 228 88.61 2.70 3.56
C ALA A 228 87.71 3.74 4.26
N LEU A 229 88.16 5.00 4.37
CA LEU A 229 87.33 6.10 4.85
C LEU A 229 86.20 6.44 3.86
N ALA A 230 86.50 6.48 2.55
CA ALA A 230 85.49 6.74 1.52
C ALA A 230 84.43 5.62 1.44
N GLU A 231 84.83 4.34 1.59
CA GLU A 231 83.89 3.21 1.67
C GLU A 231 83.00 3.30 2.91
N ARG A 232 83.56 3.62 4.08
CA ARG A 232 82.78 3.85 5.31
C ARG A 232 81.76 4.96 5.12
N ASP A 233 82.18 6.12 4.59
CA ASP A 233 81.31 7.29 4.47
C ASP A 233 80.19 7.04 3.44
N ALA A 234 80.47 6.30 2.37
CA ALA A 234 79.44 5.81 1.45
C ALA A 234 78.48 4.80 2.12
N ALA A 235 78.98 3.91 2.96
CA ALA A 235 78.15 2.95 3.71
C ALA A 235 77.30 3.63 4.81
N GLU A 236 77.78 4.71 5.42
CA GLU A 236 77.03 5.54 6.36
C GLU A 236 75.94 6.34 5.64
N LEU A 237 76.22 6.92 4.47
CA LEU A 237 75.23 7.56 3.61
C LEU A 237 74.13 6.57 3.18
N ALA A 238 74.50 5.40 2.66
CA ALA A 238 73.54 4.38 2.24
C ALA A 238 72.65 3.87 3.41
N ARG A 239 73.18 3.84 4.64
CA ARG A 239 72.38 3.55 5.85
C ARG A 239 71.41 4.67 6.18
N ALA A 240 71.84 5.94 6.07
CA ALA A 240 70.97 7.09 6.29
C ALA A 240 69.83 7.14 5.27
N GLU A 241 70.13 6.90 3.99
CA GLU A 241 69.13 6.78 2.91
C GLU A 241 68.15 5.62 3.16
N ALA A 242 68.64 4.45 3.59
CA ALA A 242 67.79 3.30 3.91
C ALA A 242 66.88 3.55 5.13
N VAL A 243 67.36 4.28 6.15
CA VAL A 243 66.54 4.70 7.29
C VAL A 243 65.47 5.70 6.85
N ALA A 244 65.84 6.76 6.10
CA ALA A 244 64.90 7.76 5.62
C ALA A 244 63.83 7.15 4.69
N ALA A 245 64.21 6.21 3.82
CA ALA A 245 63.27 5.47 2.98
C ALA A 245 62.30 4.60 3.80
N ARG A 246 62.78 3.97 4.88
CA ARG A 246 61.94 3.21 5.80
C ARG A 246 60.99 4.11 6.58
N GLU A 247 61.46 5.23 7.12
CA GLU A 247 60.64 6.21 7.83
C GLU A 247 59.54 6.79 6.91
N ALA A 248 59.87 7.09 5.65
CA ALA A 248 58.89 7.52 4.65
C ALA A 248 57.84 6.42 4.35
N ALA A 249 58.24 5.16 4.25
CA ALA A 249 57.32 4.04 4.06
C ALA A 249 56.43 3.79 5.29
N GLU A 250 56.97 3.90 6.50
CA GLU A 250 56.19 3.79 7.75
C GLU A 250 55.21 4.96 7.90
N ALA A 251 55.59 6.18 7.49
CA ALA A 251 54.68 7.33 7.43
C ALA A 251 53.55 7.14 6.39
N GLN A 252 53.84 6.59 5.21
CA GLN A 252 52.83 6.25 4.20
C GLN A 252 51.87 5.16 4.71
N LEU A 253 52.38 4.14 5.41
CA LEU A 253 51.56 3.11 6.05
C LEU A 253 50.72 3.65 7.21
N ALA A 254 51.18 4.67 7.93
CA ALA A 254 50.39 5.36 8.94
C ALA A 254 49.28 6.22 8.32
N ALA A 255 49.59 6.98 7.26
CA ALA A 255 48.61 7.80 6.55
C ALA A 255 47.49 6.95 5.92
N THR A 256 47.86 5.91 5.16
CA THR A 256 46.87 5.00 4.52
C THR A 256 46.04 4.22 5.53
N ARG A 257 46.56 3.90 6.72
CA ARG A 257 45.74 3.35 7.82
C ARG A 257 44.74 4.37 8.35
N ALA A 258 45.14 5.61 8.60
CA ALA A 258 44.23 6.66 9.04
C ALA A 258 43.14 6.97 8.00
N GLU A 259 43.48 6.96 6.71
CA GLU A 259 42.53 7.09 5.60
C GLU A 259 41.51 5.92 5.56
N LEU A 260 41.96 4.68 5.76
CA LEU A 260 41.08 3.51 5.83
C LEU A 260 40.22 3.48 7.10
N GLU A 261 40.76 3.87 8.25
CA GLU A 261 40.01 4.00 9.51
C GLU A 261 38.91 5.07 9.38
N GLN A 262 39.22 6.21 8.74
CA GLN A 262 38.24 7.25 8.41
C GLN A 262 37.16 6.73 7.45
N GLN A 263 37.54 6.08 6.34
CA GLN A 263 36.58 5.49 5.39
C GLN A 263 35.66 4.45 6.04
N VAL A 264 36.18 3.63 6.96
CA VAL A 264 35.39 2.65 7.73
C VAL A 264 34.43 3.35 8.70
N ALA A 265 34.84 4.46 9.32
CA ALA A 265 33.96 5.27 10.16
C ALA A 265 32.83 5.93 9.35
N ASP A 266 33.15 6.52 8.19
CA ASP A 266 32.20 7.19 7.31
C ASP A 266 31.18 6.19 6.73
N LEU A 267 31.63 5.06 6.17
CA LEU A 267 30.75 3.98 5.68
C LEU A 267 29.89 3.36 6.81
N THR A 268 30.38 3.35 8.05
CA THR A 268 29.60 2.92 9.21
C THR A 268 28.48 3.92 9.52
N ALA A 269 28.78 5.22 9.48
CA ALA A 269 27.79 6.28 9.68
C ALA A 269 26.73 6.30 8.56
N GLU A 270 27.13 6.14 7.29
CA GLU A 270 26.22 6.03 6.15
C GLU A 270 25.29 4.81 6.28
N ARG A 271 25.84 3.63 6.63
CA ARG A 271 25.06 2.41 6.87
C ARG A 271 24.02 2.61 7.96
N ASP A 272 24.40 3.23 9.08
CA ASP A 272 23.51 3.38 10.23
C ASP A 272 22.46 4.48 10.01
N ALA A 273 22.77 5.52 9.22
CA ALA A 273 21.79 6.48 8.72
C ALA A 273 20.79 5.84 7.74
N ALA A 274 21.26 5.07 6.76
CA ALA A 274 20.41 4.35 5.81
C ALA A 274 19.51 3.31 6.51
N ARG A 275 20.01 2.68 7.57
CA ARG A 275 19.22 1.81 8.45
C ARG A 275 18.13 2.58 9.20
N ALA A 276 18.47 3.72 9.81
CA ALA A 276 17.50 4.54 10.54
C ALA A 276 16.38 5.05 9.62
N GLU A 277 16.70 5.43 8.38
CA GLU A 277 15.69 5.83 7.39
C GLU A 277 14.84 4.63 6.93
N SER A 278 15.43 3.44 6.76
CA SER A 278 14.68 2.22 6.44
C SER A 278 13.68 1.85 7.55
N GLU A 279 14.09 1.95 8.81
CA GLU A 279 13.23 1.72 9.99
C GLU A 279 12.14 2.81 10.10
N ARG A 280 12.46 4.06 9.75
CA ARG A 280 11.49 5.18 9.66
C ARG A 280 10.43 4.92 8.59
N VAL A 281 10.83 4.63 7.36
CA VAL A 281 9.91 4.36 6.22
C VAL A 281 9.06 3.13 6.48
N THR A 282 9.62 2.07 7.08
CA THR A 282 8.85 0.88 7.47
C THR A 282 7.79 1.21 8.53
N THR A 283 8.12 2.07 9.49
CA THR A 283 7.18 2.53 10.52
C THR A 283 6.06 3.38 9.91
N GLU A 284 6.39 4.32 9.03
CA GLU A 284 5.42 5.16 8.34
C GLU A 284 4.47 4.34 7.47
N LEU A 285 5.00 3.44 6.63
CA LEU A 285 4.19 2.54 5.79
C LEU A 285 3.27 1.64 6.64
N THR A 286 3.72 1.21 7.82
CA THR A 286 2.88 0.44 8.76
C THR A 286 1.72 1.28 9.30
N VAL A 287 1.96 2.56 9.62
CA VAL A 287 0.91 3.50 10.05
C VAL A 287 -0.06 3.81 8.90
N GLN A 288 0.43 4.05 7.69
CA GLN A 288 -0.40 4.28 6.50
C GLN A 288 -1.30 3.07 6.20
N LEU A 289 -0.74 1.84 6.24
CA LEU A 289 -1.49 0.60 6.05
C LEU A 289 -2.53 0.35 7.16
N ALA A 290 -2.27 0.78 8.40
CA ALA A 290 -3.26 0.73 9.47
C ALA A 290 -4.40 1.74 9.24
N GLY A 291 -4.09 2.96 8.78
CA GLY A 291 -5.07 3.98 8.41
C GLY A 291 -5.99 3.51 7.29
N VAL A 292 -5.44 3.05 6.17
CA VAL A 292 -6.22 2.56 5.01
C VAL A 292 -7.11 1.35 5.38
N ARG A 293 -6.69 0.50 6.33
CA ARG A 293 -7.54 -0.58 6.85
C ARG A 293 -8.71 -0.06 7.68
N ALA A 294 -8.48 0.91 8.57
CA ALA A 294 -9.56 1.53 9.36
C ALA A 294 -10.54 2.31 8.48
N GLU A 295 -10.06 2.98 7.42
CA GLU A 295 -10.90 3.62 6.39
C GLU A 295 -11.73 2.58 5.62
N LEU A 296 -11.13 1.45 5.23
CA LEU A 296 -11.84 0.36 4.54
C LEU A 296 -12.92 -0.27 5.43
N GLU A 297 -12.61 -0.54 6.70
CA GLU A 297 -13.58 -1.05 7.68
C GLU A 297 -14.73 -0.06 7.90
N THR A 298 -14.43 1.23 7.99
CA THR A 298 -15.43 2.31 8.08
C THR A 298 -16.31 2.38 6.82
N ALA A 299 -15.72 2.28 5.64
CA ALA A 299 -16.44 2.29 4.36
C ALA A 299 -17.32 1.05 4.19
N VAL A 300 -16.88 -0.12 4.65
CA VAL A 300 -17.68 -1.36 4.68
C VAL A 300 -18.86 -1.22 5.65
N ALA A 301 -18.65 -0.72 6.87
CA ALA A 301 -19.71 -0.47 7.83
C ALA A 301 -20.75 0.56 7.30
N ALA A 302 -20.29 1.62 6.62
CA ALA A 302 -21.16 2.60 5.99
C ALA A 302 -21.96 1.99 4.82
N ARG A 303 -21.33 1.18 3.96
CA ARG A 303 -21.98 0.43 2.88
C ARG A 303 -23.08 -0.49 3.40
N ASP A 304 -22.81 -1.21 4.48
CA ASP A 304 -23.73 -2.21 5.04
C ASP A 304 -24.89 -1.54 5.80
N THR A 305 -24.63 -0.41 6.46
CA THR A 305 -25.69 0.48 6.97
C THR A 305 -26.57 1.01 5.83
N ALA A 306 -25.97 1.41 4.71
CA ALA A 306 -26.70 1.87 3.52
C ALA A 306 -27.37 0.73 2.73
N ALA A 307 -27.02 -0.54 2.97
CA ALA A 307 -27.79 -1.69 2.50
C ALA A 307 -29.04 -1.88 3.37
N ALA A 308 -28.87 -2.00 4.69
CA ALA A 308 -29.99 -2.17 5.62
C ALA A 308 -31.03 -1.04 5.53
N ALA A 309 -30.59 0.20 5.29
CA ALA A 309 -31.48 1.34 5.05
C ALA A 309 -32.29 1.22 3.74
N ARG A 310 -31.69 0.69 2.66
CA ARG A 310 -32.39 0.43 1.40
C ARG A 310 -33.38 -0.73 1.53
N ASP A 311 -32.99 -1.79 2.23
CA ASP A 311 -33.86 -2.95 2.47
C ASP A 311 -35.07 -2.55 3.34
N THR A 312 -34.86 -1.68 4.33
CA THR A 312 -35.93 -1.08 5.13
C THR A 312 -36.87 -0.24 4.26
N ALA A 313 -36.33 0.67 3.43
CA ALA A 313 -37.12 1.51 2.54
C ALA A 313 -37.89 0.69 1.47
N ALA A 314 -37.33 -0.43 1.01
CA ALA A 314 -38.00 -1.38 0.13
C ALA A 314 -39.19 -2.04 0.83
N ALA A 315 -39.00 -2.57 2.05
CA ALA A 315 -40.07 -3.16 2.85
C ALA A 315 -41.19 -2.15 3.21
N GLU A 316 -40.83 -0.88 3.48
CA GLU A 316 -41.81 0.21 3.64
C GLU A 316 -42.56 0.50 2.34
N THR A 317 -41.89 0.49 1.19
CA THR A 317 -42.52 0.69 -0.14
C THR A 317 -43.48 -0.46 -0.49
N GLU A 318 -43.10 -1.71 -0.22
CA GLU A 318 -43.97 -2.88 -0.36
C GLU A 318 -45.19 -2.79 0.57
N ARG A 319 -44.98 -2.43 1.84
CA ARG A 319 -46.05 -2.21 2.83
C ARG A 319 -47.03 -1.12 2.37
N VAL A 320 -46.54 0.03 1.92
CA VAL A 320 -47.39 1.12 1.41
C VAL A 320 -48.14 0.69 0.15
N THR A 321 -47.49 -0.04 -0.75
CA THR A 321 -48.12 -0.60 -1.97
C THR A 321 -49.24 -1.59 -1.61
N ALA A 322 -49.01 -2.46 -0.61
CA ALA A 322 -50.01 -3.39 -0.11
C ALA A 322 -51.18 -2.68 0.60
N GLN A 323 -50.92 -1.60 1.34
CA GLN A 323 -51.95 -0.75 1.94
C GLN A 323 -52.79 -0.02 0.88
N LEU A 324 -52.15 0.58 -0.14
CA LEU A 324 -52.85 1.18 -1.27
C LEU A 324 -53.71 0.15 -2.01
N ALA A 325 -53.18 -1.04 -2.29
CA ALA A 325 -53.95 -2.12 -2.92
C ALA A 325 -55.12 -2.61 -2.05
N ALA A 326 -55.02 -2.54 -0.72
CA ALA A 326 -56.13 -2.82 0.19
C ALA A 326 -57.20 -1.71 0.14
N LEU A 327 -56.79 -0.45 0.23
CA LEU A 327 -57.68 0.71 0.14
C LEU A 327 -58.41 0.78 -1.20
N THR A 328 -57.76 0.44 -2.33
CA THR A 328 -58.42 0.35 -3.64
C THR A 328 -59.50 -0.74 -3.66
N ARG A 329 -59.23 -1.92 -3.07
CA ARG A 329 -60.25 -2.99 -2.97
C ARG A 329 -61.41 -2.61 -2.06
N GLU A 330 -61.14 -1.89 -0.97
CA GLU A 330 -62.17 -1.36 -0.08
C GLU A 330 -63.01 -0.28 -0.79
N HIS A 331 -62.36 0.64 -1.52
CA HIS A 331 -63.04 1.65 -2.31
C HIS A 331 -63.97 1.04 -3.36
N THR A 332 -63.48 0.13 -4.21
CA THR A 332 -64.32 -0.57 -5.20
C THR A 332 -65.45 -1.37 -4.55
N ARG A 333 -65.24 -1.92 -3.34
CA ARG A 333 -66.32 -2.54 -2.55
C ARG A 333 -67.37 -1.51 -2.13
N THR A 334 -66.97 -0.34 -1.61
CA THR A 334 -67.91 0.73 -1.24
C THR A 334 -68.65 1.32 -2.44
N GLU A 335 -68.00 1.44 -3.61
CA GLU A 335 -68.67 1.82 -4.87
C GLU A 335 -69.70 0.78 -5.30
N THR A 336 -69.36 -0.51 -5.22
CA THR A 336 -70.29 -1.61 -5.52
C THR A 336 -71.49 -1.58 -4.58
N GLN A 337 -71.26 -1.42 -3.28
CA GLN A 337 -72.33 -1.30 -2.28
C GLN A 337 -73.18 -0.04 -2.47
N LEU A 338 -72.58 1.08 -2.90
CA LEU A 338 -73.32 2.30 -3.24
C LEU A 338 -74.21 2.10 -4.47
N ALA A 339 -73.72 1.40 -5.50
CA ALA A 339 -74.50 1.04 -6.68
C ALA A 339 -75.65 0.07 -6.33
N GLU A 340 -75.40 -0.96 -5.50
CA GLU A 340 -76.43 -1.85 -4.97
C GLU A 340 -77.52 -1.08 -4.19
N VAL A 341 -77.12 -0.12 -3.35
CA VAL A 341 -78.06 0.75 -2.61
C VAL A 341 -78.82 1.67 -3.55
N GLN A 342 -78.17 2.25 -4.58
CA GLN A 342 -78.84 3.07 -5.59
C GLN A 342 -79.89 2.26 -6.36
N THR A 343 -79.54 1.08 -6.86
CA THR A 343 -80.49 0.17 -7.52
C THR A 343 -81.60 -0.29 -6.57
N ARG A 344 -81.33 -0.50 -5.27
CA ARG A 344 -82.40 -0.81 -4.30
C ARG A 344 -83.29 0.39 -4.00
N VAL A 345 -82.78 1.62 -4.02
CA VAL A 345 -83.58 2.85 -3.93
C VAL A 345 -84.44 3.05 -5.18
N GLU A 346 -83.93 2.75 -6.38
CA GLU A 346 -84.70 2.75 -7.63
C GLU A 346 -85.79 1.66 -7.63
N GLN A 347 -85.49 0.46 -7.13
CA GLN A 347 -86.49 -0.58 -6.91
C GLN A 347 -87.56 -0.13 -5.91
N LEU A 348 -87.18 0.40 -4.76
CA LEU A 348 -88.13 0.93 -3.75
C LEU A 348 -88.95 2.11 -4.29
N ALA A 349 -88.39 2.92 -5.20
CA ALA A 349 -89.14 3.98 -5.88
C ALA A 349 -90.15 3.40 -6.88
N THR A 350 -89.79 2.36 -7.66
CA THR A 350 -90.76 1.70 -8.55
C THR A 350 -91.81 0.91 -7.76
N GLU A 351 -91.46 0.24 -6.66
CA GLU A 351 -92.39 -0.40 -5.70
C GLU A 351 -93.35 0.63 -5.06
N ARG A 352 -92.86 1.83 -4.72
CA ARG A 352 -93.69 2.96 -4.26
C ARG A 352 -94.63 3.45 -5.36
N ASP A 353 -94.15 3.57 -6.59
CA ASP A 353 -94.92 4.16 -7.68
C ASP A 353 -95.96 3.18 -8.25
N THR A 354 -95.70 1.86 -8.24
CA THR A 354 -96.73 0.85 -8.49
C THR A 354 -97.76 0.83 -7.37
N THR A 355 -97.35 0.77 -6.10
CA THR A 355 -98.32 0.79 -4.99
C THR A 355 -99.14 2.08 -4.91
N ALA A 356 -98.58 3.22 -5.33
CA ALA A 356 -99.34 4.47 -5.51
C ALA A 356 -100.33 4.40 -6.69
N ALA A 357 -99.95 3.77 -7.80
CA ALA A 357 -100.84 3.53 -8.95
C ALA A 357 -101.96 2.55 -8.63
N ASP A 358 -101.68 1.47 -7.88
CA ASP A 358 -102.63 0.48 -7.39
C ASP A 358 -103.59 1.10 -6.37
N LEU A 359 -103.09 1.94 -5.47
CA LEU A 359 -103.90 2.69 -4.51
C LEU A 359 -104.78 3.74 -5.22
N ALA A 360 -104.31 4.31 -6.34
CA ALA A 360 -105.13 5.14 -7.22
C ALA A 360 -106.12 4.32 -8.09
N ALA A 361 -105.83 3.05 -8.40
CA ALA A 361 -106.77 2.15 -9.06
C ALA A 361 -107.89 1.75 -8.10
N THR A 362 -107.56 1.21 -6.92
CA THR A 362 -108.52 0.82 -5.88
C THR A 362 -109.37 1.99 -5.37
N ARG A 363 -108.85 3.23 -5.36
CA ARG A 363 -109.67 4.44 -5.20
C ARG A 363 -110.69 4.57 -6.32
N ARG A 364 -110.27 4.59 -7.59
CA ARG A 364 -111.21 4.67 -8.74
C ARG A 364 -112.18 3.48 -8.82
N ASP A 365 -111.82 2.30 -8.32
CA ASP A 365 -112.70 1.13 -8.23
C ASP A 365 -113.73 1.32 -7.10
N ARG A 366 -113.31 1.87 -5.96
CA ARG A 366 -114.21 2.29 -4.87
C ARG A 366 -115.15 3.41 -5.33
N ASP A 367 -114.64 4.44 -5.98
CA ASP A 367 -115.44 5.56 -6.49
C ASP A 367 -116.51 5.03 -7.46
N ARG A 368 -116.14 4.10 -8.35
CA ARG A 368 -117.10 3.39 -9.22
C ARG A 368 -118.13 2.60 -8.40
N ALA A 369 -117.71 1.79 -7.43
CA ALA A 369 -118.62 1.04 -6.57
C ALA A 369 -119.54 1.94 -5.73
N GLU A 370 -119.11 3.15 -5.35
CA GLU A 370 -119.94 4.15 -4.70
C GLU A 370 -120.93 4.81 -5.67
N THR A 371 -120.54 5.07 -6.93
CA THR A 371 -121.49 5.52 -7.97
C THR A 371 -122.48 4.44 -8.41
N ASP A 372 -122.06 3.18 -8.54
CA ASP A 372 -122.96 2.04 -8.80
C ASP A 372 -123.91 1.83 -7.62
N ARG A 373 -123.45 2.01 -6.38
CA ARG A 373 -124.29 1.97 -5.18
C ARG A 373 -125.28 3.13 -5.12
N ALA A 374 -124.89 4.33 -5.58
CA ALA A 374 -125.81 5.46 -5.72
C ALA A 374 -126.87 5.15 -6.78
N ARG A 375 -126.47 4.72 -7.97
CA ARG A 375 -127.40 4.33 -9.04
C ARG A 375 -128.37 3.22 -8.61
N LEU A 376 -127.87 2.19 -7.92
CA LEU A 376 -128.71 1.13 -7.32
C LEU A 376 -129.64 1.65 -6.21
N ALA A 377 -129.29 2.74 -5.52
CA ALA A 377 -130.16 3.38 -4.54
C ALA A 377 -131.25 4.23 -5.21
N ASP A 378 -130.93 4.88 -6.33
CA ASP A 378 -131.88 5.61 -7.18
C ASP A 378 -132.84 4.64 -7.91
N GLU A 379 -132.33 3.55 -8.49
CA GLU A 379 -133.13 2.42 -9.01
C GLU A 379 -134.06 1.84 -7.92
N LEU A 380 -133.58 1.73 -6.67
CA LEU A 380 -134.39 1.36 -5.49
C LEU A 380 -135.31 2.48 -4.98
N HIS A 381 -135.18 3.71 -5.46
CA HIS A 381 -136.13 4.79 -5.16
C HIS A 381 -137.22 4.83 -6.22
N GLU A 382 -136.86 4.75 -7.50
CA GLU A 382 -137.75 4.69 -8.65
C GLU A 382 -138.67 3.46 -8.58
N THR A 383 -138.14 2.27 -8.28
CA THR A 383 -138.97 1.07 -8.09
C THR A 383 -139.90 1.16 -6.87
N ARG A 384 -139.56 1.94 -5.83
CA ARG A 384 -140.47 2.23 -4.71
C ARG A 384 -141.54 3.26 -5.08
N GLU A 385 -141.22 4.20 -5.96
CA GLU A 385 -142.12 5.20 -6.51
C GLU A 385 -143.13 4.55 -7.47
N GLN A 386 -142.67 3.75 -8.44
CA GLN A 386 -143.50 2.87 -9.27
C GLN A 386 -144.39 1.94 -8.40
N ALA A 387 -143.85 1.37 -7.32
CA ALA A 387 -144.65 0.58 -6.37
C ALA A 387 -145.63 1.43 -5.53
N ALA A 388 -145.42 2.74 -5.40
CA ALA A 388 -146.39 3.68 -4.80
C ALA A 388 -147.46 4.09 -5.82
N GLU A 389 -147.08 4.39 -7.07
CA GLU A 389 -147.99 4.65 -8.18
C GLU A 389 -148.92 3.46 -8.46
N HIS A 390 -148.39 2.23 -8.50
CA HIS A 390 -149.22 1.03 -8.64
C HIS A 390 -150.21 0.85 -7.47
N ARG A 391 -149.84 1.24 -6.24
CA ARG A 391 -150.77 1.25 -5.09
C ARG A 391 -151.81 2.36 -5.20
N ALA A 392 -151.42 3.56 -5.65
CA ALA A 392 -152.33 4.68 -5.85
C ALA A 392 -153.31 4.44 -7.00
N GLY A 393 -152.82 3.95 -8.15
CA GLY A 393 -153.63 3.55 -9.29
C GLY A 393 -154.56 2.39 -8.98
N ARG A 394 -154.11 1.41 -8.17
CA ARG A 394 -155.00 0.36 -7.64
C ARG A 394 -156.08 0.94 -6.72
N ALA A 395 -155.74 1.83 -5.78
CA ALA A 395 -156.72 2.48 -4.92
C ALA A 395 -157.72 3.34 -5.71
N ALA A 396 -157.28 4.02 -6.78
CA ALA A 396 -158.15 4.75 -7.69
C ALA A 396 -159.08 3.81 -8.49
N ALA A 397 -158.60 2.64 -8.92
CA ALA A 397 -159.41 1.61 -9.57
C ALA A 397 -160.42 0.93 -8.62
N GLU A 398 -160.03 0.71 -7.35
CA GLU A 398 -160.95 0.24 -6.31
C GLU A 398 -162.00 1.31 -5.97
N SER A 399 -161.62 2.60 -5.98
CA SER A 399 -162.55 3.73 -5.81
C SER A 399 -163.50 3.92 -7.00
N SER A 400 -163.06 3.70 -8.23
CA SER A 400 -163.95 3.79 -9.41
C SER A 400 -164.89 2.59 -9.51
N LEU A 401 -164.45 1.40 -9.10
CA LEU A 401 -165.32 0.23 -8.91
C LEU A 401 -166.33 0.43 -7.78
N ALA A 402 -165.99 1.15 -6.71
CA ALA A 402 -166.95 1.53 -5.68
C ALA A 402 -168.00 2.52 -6.22
N ALA A 403 -167.57 3.59 -6.90
CA ALA A 403 -168.48 4.57 -7.50
C ALA A 403 -169.41 3.94 -8.56
N LEU A 404 -168.91 3.03 -9.40
CA LEU A 404 -169.73 2.28 -10.37
C LEU A 404 -170.76 1.36 -9.70
N ARG A 405 -170.44 0.81 -8.52
CA ARG A 405 -171.40 0.00 -7.73
C ARG A 405 -172.48 0.87 -7.10
N GLU A 406 -172.13 2.02 -6.52
CA GLU A 406 -173.11 2.98 -6.01
C GLU A 406 -174.01 3.52 -7.13
N GLN A 407 -173.44 3.82 -8.30
CA GLN A 407 -174.21 4.24 -9.47
C GLN A 407 -175.18 3.14 -9.95
N LEU A 408 -174.73 1.88 -10.02
CA LEU A 408 -175.60 0.75 -10.37
C LEU A 408 -176.72 0.51 -9.35
N VAL A 409 -176.45 0.66 -8.05
CA VAL A 409 -177.50 0.60 -7.00
C VAL A 409 -178.50 1.75 -7.21
N HIS A 410 -178.01 2.96 -7.43
CA HIS A 410 -178.86 4.13 -7.61
C HIS A 410 -179.72 4.03 -8.89
N ASP A 411 -179.20 3.42 -9.96
CA ASP A 411 -179.93 3.14 -11.19
C ASP A 411 -180.98 2.01 -11.03
N VAL A 412 -180.67 0.98 -10.24
CA VAL A 412 -181.64 -0.08 -9.90
C VAL A 412 -182.78 0.46 -9.05
N ASP A 413 -182.51 1.28 -8.03
CA ASP A 413 -183.55 1.89 -7.20
C ASP A 413 -184.37 2.94 -7.98
N ARG A 414 -183.76 3.62 -8.97
CA ARG A 414 -184.43 4.52 -9.92
C ARG A 414 -185.42 3.77 -10.82
N GLU A 415 -185.02 2.63 -11.41
CA GLU A 415 -185.95 1.78 -12.16
C GLU A 415 -187.01 1.12 -11.28
N ARG A 416 -186.70 0.85 -10.01
CA ARG A 416 -187.68 0.41 -9.01
C ARG A 416 -188.77 1.46 -8.79
N ALA A 417 -188.38 2.72 -8.56
CA ALA A 417 -189.30 3.83 -8.41
C ALA A 417 -190.16 4.05 -9.68
N TYR A 418 -189.58 3.96 -10.87
CA TYR A 418 -190.36 4.00 -12.12
C TYR A 418 -191.22 2.75 -12.32
N GLY A 419 -190.82 1.58 -11.81
CA GLY A 419 -191.64 0.36 -11.76
C GLY A 419 -192.88 0.55 -10.90
N GLU A 420 -192.69 1.00 -9.65
CA GLU A 420 -193.75 1.30 -8.69
C GLU A 420 -194.69 2.42 -9.20
N GLN A 421 -194.15 3.47 -9.83
CA GLN A 421 -194.94 4.53 -10.44
C GLN A 421 -195.79 4.00 -11.61
N ARG A 422 -195.23 3.17 -12.50
CA ARG A 422 -195.98 2.50 -13.58
C ARG A 422 -197.10 1.61 -13.04
N LEU A 423 -196.88 0.96 -11.89
CA LEU A 423 -197.85 0.12 -11.18
C LEU A 423 -198.97 0.97 -10.56
N ALA A 424 -198.63 2.04 -9.84
CA ALA A 424 -199.61 3.00 -9.30
C ALA A 424 -200.45 3.67 -10.40
N ASP A 425 -199.85 4.02 -11.54
CA ASP A 425 -200.59 4.56 -12.70
C ASP A 425 -201.47 3.49 -13.38
N ALA A 426 -201.11 2.21 -13.34
CA ALA A 426 -201.96 1.12 -13.79
C ALA A 426 -203.13 0.88 -12.82
N GLU A 427 -202.88 0.87 -11.51
CA GLU A 427 -203.90 0.75 -10.47
C GLU A 427 -204.87 1.94 -10.49
N ASN A 428 -204.38 3.18 -10.65
CA ASN A 428 -205.22 4.36 -10.80
C ASN A 428 -206.10 4.29 -12.06
N ARG A 429 -205.56 3.81 -13.19
CA ARG A 429 -206.34 3.57 -14.42
C ARG A 429 -207.38 2.45 -14.22
N HIS A 430 -207.05 1.36 -13.55
CA HIS A 430 -208.01 0.31 -13.21
C HIS A 430 -209.07 0.76 -12.19
N ALA A 431 -208.72 1.63 -11.23
CA ALA A 431 -209.64 2.21 -10.27
C ALA A 431 -210.61 3.19 -10.97
N ALA A 432 -210.12 4.01 -11.89
CA ALA A 432 -210.94 4.86 -12.76
C ALA A 432 -211.86 4.01 -13.65
N GLN A 433 -211.32 3.00 -14.35
CA GLN A 433 -212.13 2.07 -15.15
C GLN A 433 -213.16 1.31 -14.30
N LEU A 434 -212.87 0.95 -13.06
CA LEU A 434 -213.85 0.34 -12.15
C LEU A 434 -214.88 1.35 -11.61
N ALA A 435 -214.56 2.65 -11.53
CA ALA A 435 -215.53 3.70 -11.21
C ALA A 435 -216.44 4.00 -12.41
N ASP A 436 -215.88 4.09 -13.62
CA ASP A 436 -216.63 4.23 -14.86
C ASP A 436 -217.50 3.00 -15.10
N LEU A 437 -216.97 1.77 -15.03
CA LEU A 437 -217.75 0.54 -15.15
C LEU A 437 -218.84 0.43 -14.08
N ARG A 438 -218.64 0.90 -12.85
CA ARG A 438 -219.74 0.99 -11.85
C ARG A 438 -220.82 1.99 -12.27
N THR A 439 -220.40 3.13 -12.83
CA THR A 439 -221.30 4.19 -13.33
C THR A 439 -222.06 3.75 -14.58
N GLU A 440 -221.41 3.01 -15.48
CA GLU A 440 -222.01 2.38 -16.65
C GLU A 440 -222.92 1.23 -16.27
N LEU A 441 -222.54 0.37 -15.31
CA LEU A 441 -223.39 -0.72 -14.84
C LEU A 441 -224.66 -0.18 -14.14
N ALA A 442 -224.59 0.99 -13.49
CA ALA A 442 -225.75 1.75 -12.99
C ALA A 442 -226.61 2.44 -14.08
N ARG A 443 -226.09 2.55 -15.32
CA ARG A 443 -226.80 3.01 -16.53
C ARG A 443 -227.28 1.84 -17.41
N ALA A 444 -226.59 0.70 -17.40
CA ALA A 444 -226.87 -0.51 -18.19
C ALA A 444 -227.99 -1.35 -17.53
N ARG A 445 -227.95 -1.53 -16.21
CA ARG A 445 -229.09 -2.06 -15.41
C ARG A 445 -230.39 -1.26 -15.61
N ARG A 446 -230.30 -0.07 -16.20
CA ARG A 446 -231.42 0.83 -16.49
C ARG A 446 -231.82 0.89 -17.98
N ARG A 447 -231.15 0.15 -18.86
CA ARG A 447 -231.41 0.14 -20.31
C ARG A 447 -231.54 -1.25 -20.95
N SER A 448 -230.85 -2.27 -20.44
CA SER A 448 -231.01 -3.65 -20.90
C SER A 448 -230.39 -4.66 -19.91
N ALA A 449 -231.09 -5.67 -19.39
CA ALA A 449 -232.52 -6.01 -19.44
C ALA A 449 -233.14 -6.16 -20.85
N GLY A 450 -232.32 -6.49 -21.85
CA GLY A 450 -232.74 -6.43 -23.26
C GLY A 450 -231.65 -6.89 -24.23
N ARG A 451 -231.33 -8.20 -24.17
CA ARG A 451 -230.32 -8.93 -24.97
C ARG A 451 -228.85 -8.51 -24.69
N ALA A 452 -227.86 -9.38 -24.50
CA ALA A 452 -227.58 -10.79 -24.85
C ALA A 452 -226.88 -11.00 -26.22
N ALA A 453 -226.09 -12.09 -26.29
CA ALA A 453 -225.11 -12.49 -27.33
C ALA A 453 -223.68 -11.89 -27.18
N GLN A 454 -222.55 -12.55 -27.49
CA GLN A 454 -222.24 -13.98 -27.79
C GLN A 454 -220.72 -14.20 -28.05
N GLN A 455 -220.09 -15.29 -27.51
CA GLN A 455 -218.83 -15.96 -28.00
C GLN A 455 -217.49 -15.17 -28.04
N ASP A 456 -216.28 -15.74 -28.28
CA ASP A 456 -215.64 -17.06 -27.99
C ASP A 456 -214.09 -16.98 -28.19
N LEU A 457 -213.32 -17.97 -27.66
CA LEU A 457 -212.02 -18.53 -28.13
C LEU A 457 -210.70 -17.68 -28.26
N ASP A 458 -209.59 -18.21 -27.68
CA ASP A 458 -208.31 -18.73 -28.27
C ASP A 458 -207.74 -18.24 -29.64
N PRO A 459 -206.48 -18.55 -30.09
CA PRO A 459 -205.28 -19.18 -29.43
C PRO A 459 -203.84 -18.70 -29.88
N THR A 460 -202.77 -19.35 -29.36
CA THR A 460 -201.47 -19.81 -30.02
C THR A 460 -200.23 -18.94 -30.42
N ASP A 461 -199.05 -19.58 -30.29
CA ASP A 461 -197.80 -19.58 -31.12
C ASP A 461 -196.78 -18.39 -31.16
N SER A 462 -195.47 -18.53 -31.48
CA SER A 462 -194.60 -19.65 -32.00
C SER A 462 -193.07 -19.48 -31.64
N PRO A 463 -192.11 -20.41 -31.98
CA PRO A 463 -190.76 -20.53 -31.35
C PRO A 463 -189.47 -20.37 -32.24
N GLY A 464 -188.28 -20.61 -31.65
CA GLY A 464 -186.92 -20.81 -32.24
C GLY A 464 -185.80 -20.78 -31.15
N ASP A 465 -184.63 -21.47 -31.10
CA ASP A 465 -183.76 -22.31 -31.99
C ASP A 465 -182.61 -21.57 -32.75
N ALA A 466 -181.33 -22.04 -32.88
CA ALA A 466 -180.56 -23.14 -32.23
C ALA A 466 -179.00 -23.10 -32.52
N ASP A 467 -178.21 -23.96 -31.83
CA ASP A 467 -176.97 -24.71 -32.26
C ASP A 467 -175.48 -24.19 -32.28
N VAL A 468 -174.54 -25.14 -31.99
CA VAL A 468 -173.21 -25.46 -32.65
C VAL A 468 -171.83 -24.77 -32.33
N ASP A 469 -170.79 -25.63 -32.16
CA ASP A 469 -169.30 -25.56 -32.37
C ASP A 469 -168.34 -24.51 -31.70
N VAL A 470 -166.98 -24.56 -31.86
CA VAL A 470 -165.92 -25.59 -31.61
C VAL A 470 -164.47 -25.00 -31.84
N VAL A 471 -163.40 -25.63 -31.31
CA VAL A 471 -161.91 -25.31 -31.44
C VAL A 471 -161.43 -23.87 -31.04
N ASP A 472 -160.14 -23.46 -30.95
CA ASP A 472 -158.81 -24.12 -31.14
C ASP A 472 -157.64 -23.50 -30.31
N ASN A 473 -156.47 -24.19 -30.35
CA ASN A 473 -155.02 -23.81 -30.34
C ASN A 473 -154.51 -22.34 -30.13
N VAL A 474 -153.19 -22.03 -29.96
CA VAL A 474 -151.94 -22.75 -30.32
C VAL A 474 -150.79 -22.51 -29.30
N ASP A 475 -149.84 -23.45 -29.22
CA ASP A 475 -148.43 -23.22 -28.84
C ASP A 475 -147.69 -22.28 -29.81
N LEU A 476 -146.52 -21.76 -29.40
CA LEU A 476 -145.34 -21.70 -30.30
C LEU A 476 -144.03 -21.43 -29.53
N ALA A 477 -143.07 -22.34 -29.67
CA ALA A 477 -141.65 -22.10 -29.39
C ALA A 477 -140.90 -21.85 -30.72
N VAL A 478 -139.72 -21.20 -30.68
CA VAL A 478 -138.71 -21.30 -31.75
C VAL A 478 -137.32 -20.86 -31.26
N ASP A 479 -136.28 -21.51 -31.78
CA ASP A 479 -134.86 -21.24 -31.50
C ASP A 479 -134.32 -19.95 -32.17
N GLY A 480 -133.15 -19.49 -31.71
CA GLY A 480 -132.50 -18.27 -32.20
C GLY A 480 -130.97 -18.33 -32.23
N SER A 481 -130.38 -19.44 -32.71
CA SER A 481 -128.93 -19.55 -32.90
C SER A 481 -128.43 -18.72 -34.11
N GLY A 482 -127.26 -18.09 -33.99
CA GLY A 482 -126.73 -17.20 -35.03
C GLY A 482 -125.23 -16.94 -34.94
N GLU A 483 -124.40 -17.88 -35.42
CA GLU A 483 -123.02 -17.59 -35.83
C GLU A 483 -122.98 -16.94 -37.23
N ALA A 484 -121.97 -16.09 -37.49
CA ALA A 484 -121.10 -16.23 -38.67
C ALA A 484 -120.04 -15.10 -38.79
N ALA A 485 -118.88 -15.46 -39.36
CA ALA A 485 -117.95 -14.61 -40.14
C ALA A 485 -117.23 -13.41 -39.46
N ALA A 486 -115.94 -13.14 -39.71
CA ALA A 486 -114.88 -13.87 -40.43
C ALA A 486 -113.48 -13.24 -40.19
N ALA A 487 -112.43 -13.92 -40.66
CA ALA A 487 -111.09 -13.41 -41.01
C ALA A 487 -110.16 -12.81 -39.92
N GLY A 488 -109.03 -13.49 -39.68
CA GLY A 488 -107.74 -12.86 -39.37
C GLY A 488 -106.86 -12.79 -40.64
N PRO A 489 -105.52 -12.96 -40.58
CA PRO A 489 -104.63 -12.92 -39.41
C PRO A 489 -103.27 -12.20 -39.70
N SER A 490 -102.27 -12.46 -38.84
CA SER A 490 -100.80 -12.45 -39.11
C SER A 490 -99.97 -11.14 -39.01
N ARG A 491 -98.74 -11.33 -38.51
CA ARG A 491 -97.59 -10.38 -38.54
C ARG A 491 -96.86 -10.49 -39.90
N PRO A 492 -95.98 -9.53 -40.23
CA PRO A 492 -94.56 -9.93 -40.26
C PRO A 492 -93.59 -8.88 -39.67
N ALA A 493 -92.32 -9.27 -39.53
CA ALA A 493 -91.23 -8.42 -39.01
C ALA A 493 -90.52 -7.61 -40.11
N GLY A 494 -89.88 -6.50 -39.74
CA GLY A 494 -89.17 -5.61 -40.68
C GLY A 494 -87.91 -4.96 -40.10
N ALA A 495 -86.81 -5.71 -39.98
CA ALA A 495 -85.53 -5.17 -39.54
C ALA A 495 -84.80 -4.39 -40.67
N ARG A 496 -84.21 -3.23 -40.36
CA ARG A 496 -83.39 -2.45 -41.31
C ARG A 496 -82.13 -1.85 -40.69
N ARG A 497 -80.98 -2.20 -41.29
CA ARG A 497 -79.77 -1.39 -41.54
C ARG A 497 -79.11 -0.60 -40.39
N ALA A 498 -77.85 -0.94 -40.08
CA ALA A 498 -76.75 0.03 -40.00
C ALA A 498 -75.34 -0.61 -40.20
N ARG A 499 -74.44 0.17 -40.82
CA ARG A 499 -72.96 0.09 -40.83
C ARG A 499 -72.48 1.55 -40.94
N PRO A 500 -71.40 2.01 -40.28
CA PRO A 500 -70.08 1.99 -40.96
C PRO A 500 -68.79 2.00 -40.08
N ARG A 501 -67.67 1.65 -40.73
CA ARG A 501 -66.26 2.13 -40.62
C ARG A 501 -65.74 2.84 -39.33
N ALA A 502 -64.68 2.27 -38.73
CA ALA A 502 -63.31 2.84 -38.56
C ALA A 502 -62.41 1.77 -37.86
N ALA A 503 -61.09 1.56 -38.05
CA ALA A 503 -59.95 2.25 -38.69
C ALA A 503 -58.97 3.00 -37.73
N GLN A 504 -58.01 2.27 -37.15
CA GLN A 504 -56.67 2.71 -36.67
C GLN A 504 -55.82 1.45 -36.36
N ARG A 505 -54.69 1.19 -37.04
CA ARG A 505 -53.30 1.72 -36.90
C ARG A 505 -52.48 1.09 -35.75
N ARG A 506 -51.51 0.24 -36.12
CA ARG A 506 -50.29 -0.03 -35.33
C ARG A 506 -49.43 1.25 -35.24
N PRO A 507 -48.57 1.36 -34.22
CA PRO A 507 -47.18 1.69 -34.51
C PRO A 507 -46.14 0.89 -33.71
N GLY A 508 -44.91 0.87 -34.24
CA GLY A 508 -43.67 0.39 -33.62
C GLY A 508 -42.64 0.07 -34.71
N PRO A 509 -41.33 0.00 -34.42
CA PRO A 509 -40.64 0.34 -33.17
C PRO A 509 -39.83 1.66 -33.29
N THR A 510 -39.33 2.18 -32.17
CA THR A 510 -38.28 3.21 -32.14
C THR A 510 -36.93 2.56 -31.81
N ALA A 511 -35.89 2.88 -32.58
CA ALA A 511 -34.56 2.30 -32.43
C ALA A 511 -33.47 3.38 -32.36
N LYS A 512 -32.58 3.29 -31.36
CA LYS A 512 -31.20 3.84 -31.28
C LYS A 512 -30.64 3.66 -29.86
N PRO A 513 -29.31 3.76 -29.65
CA PRO A 513 -28.20 3.53 -30.56
C PRO A 513 -27.22 2.44 -30.03
N ALA A 514 -26.19 2.11 -30.80
CA ALA A 514 -25.00 1.40 -30.27
C ALA A 514 -24.07 2.39 -29.53
N PRO A 515 -23.22 1.93 -28.59
CA PRO A 515 -22.10 2.73 -28.11
C PRO A 515 -21.09 2.94 -29.24
N GLY A 516 -20.46 4.12 -29.26
CA GLY A 516 -19.35 4.44 -30.18
C GLY A 516 -18.06 4.65 -29.40
N ASP A 517 -16.93 4.37 -30.05
CA ASP A 517 -15.60 4.58 -29.48
C ASP A 517 -15.33 6.05 -29.14
N SER A 518 -14.56 6.27 -28.07
CA SER A 518 -13.87 7.53 -27.81
C SER A 518 -12.40 7.23 -27.53
N SER A 519 -11.59 7.33 -28.58
CA SER A 519 -10.12 7.26 -28.53
C SER A 519 -9.51 8.48 -27.84
N ASP A 520 -8.30 8.29 -27.32
CA ASP A 520 -7.21 9.28 -27.18
C ASP A 520 -7.53 10.68 -26.66
N ALA A 521 -7.11 10.94 -25.42
CA ALA A 521 -6.78 12.27 -24.93
C ALA A 521 -5.46 12.20 -24.12
N SER A 522 -4.32 12.42 -24.79
CA SER A 522 -3.03 12.60 -24.13
C SER A 522 -3.06 13.84 -23.24
N GLY A 523 -2.51 13.75 -22.02
CA GLY A 523 -2.47 14.84 -21.05
C GLY A 523 -1.24 14.71 -20.16
N ASP A 524 -0.09 15.09 -20.70
CA ASP A 524 1.22 14.91 -20.09
C ASP A 524 1.71 16.21 -19.41
N LEU A 525 2.44 16.06 -18.29
CA LEU A 525 3.18 17.09 -17.54
C LEU A 525 2.39 18.23 -16.85
N PRO A 526 2.99 18.89 -15.82
CA PRO A 526 4.26 18.57 -15.13
C PRO A 526 4.08 17.84 -13.78
#